data_AF-A0A3D2ILH5-F1
#
_entry.id   AF-A0A3D2ILH5-F1
#
_cell.length_a   1.000
_cell.length_b   1.000
_cell.length_c   1.000
_cell.angle_alpha   90.00
_cell.angle_beta   90.00
_cell.angle_gamma   90.00
#
_symmetry.space_group_name_H-M   'P 1'
#
loop_
_entity.id
_entity.type
_entity.pdbx_description
1 polymer ?
#
loop_
_entity_poly.entity_id
_entity_poly.type
_entity_poly.pdbx_seq_one_letter_code
_entity_poly.pdbx_strand_id
1 'polypeptide(L)'
;EGDEPAFTQPGMYKEINDHPPVRDLYTEALVKNDELSEEETQQIFDEFDKLLQEAFEDAKEAPKVDITDDFIDRTESLQKNRIEFPDTTYPVDELKDIAVKINTVPKDFDANPKLLRLLAKRAEVVENNDNKIDWGFAEALAFGSLLKSGKTVRITGQDVERGTFSHRHSVLHGTETNQTFTPLNNLSDDQGFFHVHNSLLSEYAAMGFEFGYSAQKKDALVIWEAQFGDFVNGAQIIIDQFLSSSEAKWGQTTSLILNLPHGYEGQGPEHSSARPERFLQLCAEDNMQVMNLTTPAQYFHMLRKQTLQ
;
A
#
# COMPACT_ATOMS: atom_id res chain seq x y z
N GLU A 1 23.39 22.88 12.48
CA GLU A 1 24.40 22.35 13.44
C GLU A 1 24.20 22.94 14.84
N GLY A 2 22.96 22.96 15.37
CA GLY A 2 22.64 23.64 16.63
C GLY A 2 22.82 22.80 17.90
N ASP A 3 23.40 21.60 17.78
CA ASP A 3 23.66 20.68 18.89
C ASP A 3 25.16 20.66 19.22
N GLU A 4 25.50 20.50 20.50
CA GLU A 4 26.89 20.48 20.99
C GLU A 4 27.30 19.07 21.42
N PRO A 5 27.91 18.29 20.52
CA PRO A 5 28.18 16.87 20.77
C PRO A 5 29.38 16.66 21.70
N ALA A 6 30.24 17.66 21.90
CA ALA A 6 31.37 17.54 22.81
C ALA A 6 30.94 17.33 24.27
N PHE A 7 29.70 17.67 24.64
CA PHE A 7 29.17 17.39 25.99
C PHE A 7 29.08 15.90 26.31
N THR A 8 28.93 15.04 25.30
CA THR A 8 28.77 13.60 25.52
C THR A 8 29.84 12.76 24.84
N GLN A 9 30.56 13.30 23.84
CA GLN A 9 31.69 12.64 23.19
C GLN A 9 32.95 13.55 23.06
N PRO A 10 33.48 14.11 24.17
CA PRO A 10 34.56 15.11 24.11
C PRO A 10 35.87 14.57 23.51
N GLY A 11 36.22 13.31 23.76
CA GLY A 11 37.43 12.69 23.19
C GLY A 11 37.33 12.50 21.67
N MET A 12 36.19 11.98 21.21
CA MET A 12 35.93 11.77 19.78
C MET A 12 35.93 13.10 19.02
N TYR A 13 35.25 14.12 19.53
CA TYR A 13 35.22 15.42 18.87
C TYR A 13 36.55 16.16 18.94
N LYS A 14 37.39 15.90 19.95
CA LYS A 14 38.78 16.36 19.93
C LYS A 14 39.55 15.74 18.77
N GLU A 15 39.46 14.42 18.58
CA GLU A 15 40.13 13.74 17.45
C GLU A 15 39.59 14.22 16.09
N ILE A 16 38.27 14.41 15.95
CA ILE A 16 37.66 14.96 14.73
C ILE A 16 38.18 16.38 14.44
N ASN A 17 38.26 17.24 15.46
CA ASN A 17 38.76 18.62 15.30
C ASN A 17 40.26 18.67 14.95
N ASP A 18 41.03 17.68 15.43
CA ASP A 18 42.44 17.54 15.14
C ASP A 18 42.71 16.83 13.79
N HIS A 19 41.67 16.33 13.11
CA HIS A 19 41.78 15.62 11.83
C HIS A 19 41.43 16.52 10.64
N PRO A 20 42.29 16.66 9.62
CA PRO A 20 41.98 17.45 8.43
C PRO A 20 40.72 16.92 7.69
N PRO A 21 39.93 17.79 7.05
CA PRO A 21 38.79 17.35 6.24
C PRO A 21 39.19 16.34 5.17
N VAL A 22 38.34 15.34 4.92
CA VAL A 22 38.59 14.28 3.91
C VAL A 22 38.83 14.88 2.52
N ARG A 23 38.13 15.97 2.18
CA ARG A 23 38.32 16.72 0.92
C ARG A 23 39.77 17.21 0.79
N ASP A 24 40.32 17.78 1.85
CA ASP A 24 41.64 18.42 1.83
C ASP A 24 42.73 17.34 1.73
N LEU A 25 42.58 16.23 2.46
CA LEU A 25 43.49 15.08 2.35
C LEU A 25 43.51 14.46 0.95
N TYR A 26 42.34 14.33 0.31
CA TYR A 26 42.25 13.79 -1.05
C TYR A 26 42.84 14.77 -2.07
N THR A 27 42.59 16.06 -1.87
CA THR A 27 43.20 17.14 -2.66
C THR A 27 44.72 17.10 -2.58
N GLU A 28 45.29 17.03 -1.38
CA GLU A 28 46.73 16.91 -1.16
C GLU A 28 47.31 15.67 -1.87
N ALA A 29 46.58 14.54 -1.85
CA ALA A 29 47.00 13.33 -2.53
C ALA A 29 47.02 13.50 -4.06
N LEU A 30 45.99 14.13 -4.64
CA LEU A 30 45.91 14.39 -6.08
C LEU A 30 47.02 15.34 -6.54
N VAL A 31 47.28 16.40 -5.77
CA VAL A 31 48.38 17.34 -6.03
C VAL A 31 49.72 16.63 -5.93
N LYS A 32 49.93 15.82 -4.90
CA LYS A 32 51.17 15.05 -4.70
C LYS A 32 51.43 14.03 -5.81
N ASN A 33 50.36 13.51 -6.43
CA ASN A 33 50.44 12.55 -7.53
C ASN A 33 50.54 13.23 -8.91
N ASP A 34 50.64 14.56 -8.96
CA ASP A 34 50.63 15.36 -10.19
C ASP A 34 49.36 15.12 -11.06
N GLU A 35 48.24 14.72 -10.43
CA GLU A 35 46.95 14.53 -11.10
C GLU A 35 46.15 15.84 -11.23
N LEU A 36 46.39 16.79 -10.32
CA LEU A 36 45.90 18.17 -10.35
C LEU A 36 47.00 19.11 -9.85
N SER A 37 46.98 20.36 -10.28
CA SER A 37 47.79 21.41 -9.67
C SER A 37 47.06 22.07 -8.48
N GLU A 38 47.81 22.76 -7.62
CA GLU A 38 47.22 23.61 -6.56
C GLU A 38 46.31 24.70 -7.15
N GLU A 39 46.68 25.25 -8.30
CA GLU A 39 45.94 26.31 -9.00
C GLU A 39 44.63 25.78 -9.57
N GLU A 40 44.65 24.59 -10.19
CA GLU A 40 43.45 23.91 -10.70
C GLU A 40 42.49 23.56 -9.55
N THR A 41 43.03 23.11 -8.41
CA THR A 41 42.21 22.80 -7.25
C THR A 41 41.55 24.06 -6.68
N GLN A 42 42.30 25.16 -6.51
CA GLN A 42 41.73 26.40 -6.00
C GLN A 42 40.66 26.96 -6.95
N GLN A 43 40.89 26.87 -8.27
CA GLN A 43 39.87 27.26 -9.26
C GLN A 43 38.57 26.47 -9.10
N ILE A 44 38.64 25.14 -8.89
CA ILE A 44 37.44 24.32 -8.65
C ILE A 44 36.67 24.80 -7.41
N PHE A 45 37.37 25.12 -6.32
CA PHE A 45 36.74 25.63 -5.10
C PHE A 45 36.10 27.00 -5.31
N ASP A 46 36.82 27.93 -5.95
CA ASP A 46 36.32 29.28 -6.24
C ASP A 46 35.10 29.23 -7.18
N GLU A 47 35.12 28.35 -8.19
CA GLU A 47 34.00 28.11 -9.10
C GLU A 47 32.78 27.56 -8.36
N PHE A 48 32.97 26.62 -7.43
CA PHE A 48 31.87 26.05 -6.65
C PHE A 48 31.28 27.05 -5.66
N ASP A 49 32.11 27.83 -4.97
CA ASP A 49 31.65 28.89 -4.07
C ASP A 49 30.89 29.97 -4.84
N LYS A 50 31.41 30.36 -6.03
CA LYS A 50 30.71 31.28 -6.92
C LYS A 50 29.36 30.73 -7.37
N LEU A 51 29.28 29.46 -7.74
CA LEU A 51 28.02 28.80 -8.10
C LEU A 51 27.00 28.86 -6.96
N LEU A 52 27.43 28.56 -5.72
CA LEU A 52 26.55 28.62 -4.55
C LEU A 52 26.11 30.06 -4.25
N GLN A 53 27.00 31.04 -4.40
CA GLN A 53 26.69 32.44 -4.17
C GLN A 53 25.71 32.98 -5.22
N GLU A 54 25.90 32.64 -6.49
CA GLU A 54 24.98 32.99 -7.58
C GLU A 54 23.60 32.38 -7.32
N ALA A 55 23.52 31.09 -6.97
CA ALA A 55 22.26 30.43 -6.62
C ALA A 55 21.58 31.06 -5.40
N PHE A 56 22.35 31.54 -4.42
CA PHE A 56 21.83 32.23 -3.24
C PHE A 56 21.25 33.61 -3.57
N GLU A 57 21.92 34.41 -4.42
CA GLU A 57 21.37 35.70 -4.86
C GLU A 57 20.13 35.50 -5.75
N ASP A 58 20.16 34.53 -6.66
CA ASP A 58 19.01 34.15 -7.48
C ASP A 58 17.81 33.76 -6.61
N ALA A 59 18.03 32.99 -5.54
CA ALA A 59 16.96 32.59 -4.62
C ALA A 59 16.35 33.74 -3.80
N LYS A 60 17.08 34.85 -3.59
CA LYS A 60 16.53 36.06 -2.93
C LYS A 60 15.67 36.89 -3.89
N GLU A 61 16.08 36.96 -5.15
CA GLU A 61 15.35 37.70 -6.19
C GLU A 61 14.19 36.89 -6.77
N ALA A 62 14.25 35.57 -6.65
CA ALA A 62 13.14 34.69 -6.98
C ALA A 62 11.90 35.15 -6.21
N PRO A 63 10.76 35.42 -6.89
CA PRO A 63 9.51 35.61 -6.19
C PRO A 63 9.29 34.38 -5.30
N LYS A 64 8.68 34.57 -4.12
CA LYS A 64 8.24 33.43 -3.30
C LYS A 64 7.51 32.49 -4.25
N VAL A 65 8.09 31.30 -4.45
CA VAL A 65 7.55 30.33 -5.39
C VAL A 65 6.13 30.06 -4.89
N ASP A 66 5.14 30.57 -5.62
CA ASP A 66 3.82 29.97 -5.54
C ASP A 66 4.06 28.55 -6.00
N ILE A 67 3.83 27.58 -5.11
CA ILE A 67 3.92 26.16 -5.44
C ILE A 67 2.79 25.93 -6.44
N THR A 68 3.07 26.17 -7.72
CA THR A 68 2.20 25.81 -8.82
C THR A 68 2.50 24.37 -9.20
N ASP A 69 1.52 23.70 -9.79
CA ASP A 69 1.61 22.31 -10.25
C ASP A 69 2.80 22.07 -11.23
N ASP A 70 3.38 23.13 -11.78
CA ASP A 70 4.48 23.08 -12.76
C ASP A 70 5.89 23.07 -12.13
N PHE A 71 6.06 23.53 -10.87
CA PHE A 71 7.40 23.73 -10.27
C PHE A 71 8.02 22.48 -9.66
N ILE A 72 7.21 21.45 -9.47
CA ILE A 72 7.67 20.13 -9.07
C ILE A 72 7.10 19.21 -10.15
N ASP A 73 7.91 18.33 -10.75
CA ASP A 73 7.41 17.21 -11.57
C ASP A 73 6.71 16.17 -10.66
N ARG A 74 5.88 16.66 -9.76
CA ARG A 74 4.97 15.95 -8.89
C ARG A 74 3.67 15.88 -9.67
N THR A 75 3.37 14.69 -10.15
CA THR A 75 2.03 14.32 -10.68
C THR A 75 0.96 14.27 -9.57
N GLU A 76 1.21 14.92 -8.45
CA GLU A 76 0.47 14.82 -7.20
C GLU A 76 -0.44 16.03 -7.06
N SER A 77 -1.74 15.79 -7.20
CA SER A 77 -2.74 16.83 -7.04
C SER A 77 -2.81 17.33 -5.60
N LEU A 78 -3.03 18.64 -5.41
CA LEU A 78 -3.57 19.18 -4.16
C LEU A 78 -4.79 18.36 -3.71
N GLN A 79 -4.96 18.22 -2.40
CA GLN A 79 -6.09 17.50 -1.81
C GLN A 79 -7.42 18.11 -2.29
N LYS A 80 -8.07 17.45 -3.24
CA LYS A 80 -9.34 17.91 -3.84
C LYS A 80 -10.50 17.43 -2.97
N ASN A 81 -11.53 18.27 -2.86
CA ASN A 81 -12.84 17.83 -2.34
C ASN A 81 -13.31 16.61 -3.16
N ARG A 82 -13.36 15.44 -2.54
CA ARG A 82 -13.75 14.18 -3.21
C ARG A 82 -15.27 14.15 -3.37
N ILE A 83 -15.78 14.64 -4.50
CA ILE A 83 -17.24 14.74 -4.73
C ILE A 83 -17.76 13.67 -5.70
N GLU A 84 -16.95 13.18 -6.64
CA GLU A 84 -17.44 12.18 -7.60
C GLU A 84 -17.33 10.75 -7.05
N PHE A 85 -18.48 10.16 -6.74
CA PHE A 85 -18.60 8.71 -6.57
C PHE A 85 -18.57 8.08 -7.97
N PRO A 86 -17.56 7.24 -8.30
CA PRO A 86 -17.54 6.56 -9.59
C PRO A 86 -18.71 5.59 -9.71
N ASP A 87 -19.14 5.32 -10.93
CA ASP A 87 -20.09 4.26 -11.20
C ASP A 87 -19.45 2.90 -10.88
N THR A 88 -19.93 2.27 -9.81
CA THR A 88 -19.46 0.96 -9.36
C THR A 88 -20.34 -0.19 -9.84
N THR A 89 -21.33 0.07 -10.70
CA THR A 89 -22.15 -0.97 -11.31
C THR A 89 -21.30 -1.94 -12.14
N TYR A 90 -21.82 -3.15 -12.35
CA TYR A 90 -21.21 -4.14 -13.22
C TYR A 90 -22.30 -5.01 -13.85
N PRO A 91 -22.18 -5.42 -15.13
CA PRO A 91 -23.19 -6.23 -15.78
C PRO A 91 -23.44 -7.56 -15.05
N VAL A 92 -24.71 -7.89 -14.82
CA VAL A 92 -25.11 -9.10 -14.08
C VAL A 92 -24.63 -10.36 -14.78
N ASP A 93 -24.71 -10.42 -16.11
CA ASP A 93 -24.28 -11.61 -16.85
C ASP A 93 -22.76 -11.83 -16.77
N GLU A 94 -21.98 -10.75 -16.70
CA GLU A 94 -20.53 -10.82 -16.45
C GLU A 94 -20.22 -11.25 -15.01
N LEU A 95 -21.00 -10.80 -14.01
CA LEU A 95 -20.87 -11.30 -12.64
C LEU A 95 -21.20 -12.79 -12.55
N LYS A 96 -22.18 -13.28 -13.32
CA LYS A 96 -22.50 -14.72 -13.39
C LYS A 96 -21.36 -15.52 -14.01
N ASP A 97 -20.74 -15.02 -15.09
CA ASP A 97 -19.54 -15.65 -15.67
C ASP A 97 -18.40 -15.75 -14.65
N ILE A 98 -18.11 -14.65 -13.95
CA ILE A 98 -17.09 -14.63 -12.87
C ILE A 98 -17.46 -15.65 -11.80
N ALA A 99 -18.71 -15.64 -11.31
CA ALA A 99 -19.18 -16.55 -10.27
C ALA A 99 -18.99 -18.02 -10.63
N VAL A 100 -19.27 -18.41 -11.87
CA VAL A 100 -19.05 -19.77 -12.34
C VAL A 100 -17.56 -20.10 -12.31
N LYS A 101 -16.71 -19.23 -12.86
CA LYS A 101 -15.25 -19.47 -12.94
C LYS A 101 -14.59 -19.55 -11.56
N ILE A 102 -14.91 -18.62 -10.64
CA ILE A 102 -14.28 -18.63 -9.30
C ILE A 102 -14.72 -19.79 -8.42
N ASN A 103 -15.84 -20.45 -8.74
CA ASN A 103 -16.35 -21.63 -8.04
C ASN A 103 -16.13 -22.94 -8.80
N THR A 104 -15.38 -22.92 -9.91
CA THR A 104 -15.03 -24.11 -10.69
C THR A 104 -13.57 -24.44 -10.50
N VAL A 105 -13.26 -25.74 -10.32
CA VAL A 105 -11.89 -26.24 -10.21
C VAL A 105 -11.55 -27.16 -11.40
N PRO A 106 -10.27 -27.33 -11.76
CA PRO A 106 -9.84 -28.31 -12.74
C PRO A 106 -10.31 -29.73 -12.38
N LYS A 107 -10.59 -30.56 -13.39
CA LYS A 107 -11.13 -31.93 -13.19
C LYS A 107 -10.19 -32.83 -12.38
N ASP A 108 -8.90 -32.58 -12.47
CA ASP A 108 -7.81 -33.30 -11.81
C ASP A 108 -7.32 -32.61 -10.54
N PHE A 109 -8.01 -31.56 -10.09
CA PHE A 109 -7.66 -30.87 -8.85
C PHE A 109 -8.15 -31.68 -7.63
N ASP A 110 -7.21 -31.99 -6.74
CA ASP A 110 -7.42 -32.78 -5.53
C ASP A 110 -8.07 -31.98 -4.38
N ALA A 111 -9.29 -31.49 -4.64
CA ALA A 111 -9.99 -30.60 -3.72
C ALA A 111 -10.50 -31.32 -2.47
N ASN A 112 -10.37 -30.65 -1.32
CA ASN A 112 -11.05 -31.06 -0.10
C ASN A 112 -12.58 -31.09 -0.29
N PRO A 113 -13.30 -32.16 0.10
CA PRO A 113 -14.75 -32.25 -0.09
C PRO A 113 -15.56 -31.12 0.58
N LYS A 114 -15.09 -30.57 1.71
CA LYS A 114 -15.74 -29.42 2.37
C LYS A 114 -15.62 -28.15 1.54
N LEU A 115 -14.47 -27.96 0.89
CA LEU A 115 -14.24 -26.84 -0.02
C LEU A 115 -15.13 -26.96 -1.27
N LEU A 116 -15.22 -28.14 -1.89
CA LEU A 116 -16.12 -28.36 -3.03
C LEU A 116 -17.58 -28.05 -2.68
N ARG A 117 -18.04 -28.43 -1.48
CA ARG A 117 -19.39 -28.08 -1.02
C ARG A 117 -19.59 -26.57 -0.87
N LEU A 118 -18.57 -25.84 -0.40
CA LEU A 118 -18.62 -24.38 -0.32
C LEU A 118 -18.74 -23.75 -1.72
N LEU A 119 -17.90 -24.18 -2.67
CA LEU A 119 -17.92 -23.66 -4.04
C LEU A 119 -19.24 -23.99 -4.75
N ALA A 120 -19.74 -25.23 -4.61
CA ALA A 120 -21.03 -25.63 -5.14
C ALA A 120 -22.17 -24.78 -4.58
N LYS A 121 -22.19 -24.54 -3.26
CA LYS A 121 -23.19 -23.66 -2.62
C LYS A 121 -23.16 -22.24 -3.19
N ARG A 122 -21.97 -21.67 -3.43
CA ARG A 122 -21.84 -20.35 -4.05
C ARG A 122 -22.35 -20.34 -5.49
N ALA A 123 -22.06 -21.38 -6.26
CA ALA A 123 -22.59 -21.54 -7.62
C ALA A 123 -24.13 -21.64 -7.64
N GLU A 124 -24.72 -22.45 -6.75
CA GLU A 124 -26.18 -22.61 -6.60
C GLU A 124 -26.87 -21.29 -6.25
N VAL A 125 -26.25 -20.45 -5.40
CA VAL A 125 -26.81 -19.12 -5.04
C VAL A 125 -26.97 -18.25 -6.29
N VAL A 126 -26.02 -18.31 -7.22
CA VAL A 126 -26.06 -17.54 -8.46
C VAL A 126 -27.03 -18.14 -9.48
N GLU A 127 -27.05 -19.46 -9.62
CA GLU A 127 -27.97 -20.16 -10.53
C GLU A 127 -29.44 -19.90 -10.15
N ASN A 128 -29.75 -19.95 -8.85
CA ASN A 128 -31.10 -19.74 -8.35
C ASN A 128 -31.48 -18.26 -8.18
N ASN A 129 -30.53 -17.34 -8.38
CA ASN A 129 -30.70 -15.91 -8.08
C ASN A 129 -31.19 -15.65 -6.64
N ASP A 130 -30.64 -16.39 -5.70
CA ASP A 130 -30.96 -16.30 -4.27
C ASP A 130 -30.28 -15.08 -3.64
N ASN A 131 -30.98 -14.32 -2.78
CA ASN A 131 -30.44 -13.19 -2.01
C ASN A 131 -29.50 -13.62 -0.85
N LYS A 132 -28.58 -14.56 -1.11
CA LYS A 132 -27.73 -15.22 -0.10
C LYS A 132 -26.23 -15.12 -0.38
N ILE A 133 -25.80 -14.11 -1.15
CA ILE A 133 -24.37 -13.85 -1.36
C ILE A 133 -23.73 -13.46 -0.02
N ASP A 134 -22.76 -14.25 0.43
CA ASP A 134 -21.99 -13.99 1.65
C ASP A 134 -20.83 -13.01 1.42
N TRP A 135 -20.16 -12.60 2.49
CA TRP A 135 -19.11 -11.58 2.47
C TRP A 135 -17.91 -11.98 1.60
N GLY A 136 -17.41 -13.21 1.76
CA GLY A 136 -16.27 -13.71 0.98
C GLY A 136 -16.61 -13.90 -0.49
N PHE A 137 -17.88 -14.21 -0.81
CA PHE A 137 -18.31 -14.31 -2.19
C PHE A 137 -18.48 -12.94 -2.86
N ALA A 138 -19.05 -11.96 -2.17
CA ALA A 138 -19.12 -10.58 -2.67
C ALA A 138 -17.74 -9.97 -2.89
N GLU A 139 -16.78 -10.24 -2.01
CA GLU A 139 -15.38 -9.87 -2.16
C GLU A 139 -14.78 -10.48 -3.44
N ALA A 140 -14.93 -11.79 -3.63
CA ALA A 140 -14.40 -12.48 -4.81
C ALA A 140 -15.05 -11.98 -6.13
N LEU A 141 -16.34 -11.64 -6.12
CA LEU A 141 -17.02 -11.00 -7.25
C LEU A 141 -16.47 -9.61 -7.53
N ALA A 142 -16.17 -8.82 -6.50
CA ALA A 142 -15.56 -7.49 -6.66
C ALA A 142 -14.16 -7.62 -7.28
N PHE A 143 -13.32 -8.51 -6.75
CA PHE A 143 -11.99 -8.78 -7.31
C PHE A 143 -12.09 -9.24 -8.77
N GLY A 144 -12.93 -10.23 -9.06
CA GLY A 144 -13.11 -10.73 -10.42
C GLY A 144 -13.59 -9.64 -11.40
N SER A 145 -14.48 -8.76 -10.95
CA SER A 145 -14.99 -7.66 -11.79
C SER A 145 -13.92 -6.62 -12.12
N LEU A 146 -12.98 -6.37 -11.21
CA LEU A 146 -11.84 -5.47 -11.44
C LEU A 146 -10.79 -6.13 -12.32
N LEU A 147 -10.52 -7.42 -12.09
CA LEU A 147 -9.58 -8.21 -12.88
C LEU A 147 -10.04 -8.31 -14.34
N LYS A 148 -11.31 -8.63 -14.62
CA LYS A 148 -11.85 -8.63 -15.99
C LYS A 148 -11.82 -7.24 -16.66
N SER A 149 -11.72 -6.16 -15.88
CA SER A 149 -11.51 -4.80 -16.39
C SER A 149 -10.03 -4.41 -16.53
N GLY A 150 -9.11 -5.39 -16.45
CA GLY A 150 -7.66 -5.18 -16.58
C GLY A 150 -6.99 -4.56 -15.35
N LYS A 151 -7.70 -4.39 -14.23
CA LYS A 151 -7.15 -3.80 -13.00
C LYS A 151 -6.41 -4.85 -12.17
N THR A 152 -5.26 -4.48 -11.64
CA THR A 152 -4.51 -5.31 -10.70
C THR A 152 -5.20 -5.31 -9.34
N VAL A 153 -5.31 -6.49 -8.74
CA VAL A 153 -5.80 -6.66 -7.37
C VAL A 153 -4.69 -7.32 -6.55
N ARG A 154 -4.30 -6.67 -5.46
CA ARG A 154 -3.28 -7.13 -4.53
C ARG A 154 -3.84 -7.17 -3.12
N ILE A 155 -3.72 -8.31 -2.45
CA ILE A 155 -4.07 -8.47 -1.04
C ILE A 155 -2.93 -9.18 -0.31
N THR A 156 -2.50 -8.59 0.79
CA THR A 156 -1.40 -9.09 1.62
C THR A 156 -1.81 -9.07 3.09
N GLY A 157 -1.43 -10.10 3.83
CA GLY A 157 -1.65 -10.19 5.27
C GLY A 157 -1.43 -11.61 5.75
N GLN A 158 -1.55 -11.84 7.06
CA GLN A 158 -1.36 -13.17 7.63
C GLN A 158 -2.55 -14.06 7.25
N ASP A 159 -2.27 -15.22 6.63
CA ASP A 159 -3.26 -16.23 6.22
C ASP A 159 -4.36 -15.73 5.27
N VAL A 160 -4.15 -14.63 4.54
CA VAL A 160 -5.17 -14.02 3.67
C VAL A 160 -5.62 -14.89 2.52
N GLU A 161 -4.79 -15.84 2.05
CA GLU A 161 -5.15 -16.77 0.98
C GLU A 161 -6.39 -17.60 1.31
N ARG A 162 -6.43 -18.12 2.55
CA ARG A 162 -7.61 -18.81 3.11
C ARG A 162 -8.59 -17.82 3.74
N GLY A 163 -8.05 -16.76 4.35
CA GLY A 163 -8.70 -15.89 5.31
C GLY A 163 -8.63 -16.47 6.72
N THR A 164 -8.39 -15.61 7.72
CA THR A 164 -8.39 -15.97 9.15
C THR A 164 -9.62 -16.78 9.52
N PHE A 165 -10.80 -16.33 9.07
CA PHE A 165 -12.10 -16.93 9.36
C PHE A 165 -12.53 -18.00 8.34
N SER A 166 -11.62 -18.47 7.49
CA SER A 166 -11.87 -19.46 6.45
C SER A 166 -13.04 -19.10 5.51
N HIS A 167 -13.20 -17.81 5.23
CA HIS A 167 -14.30 -17.28 4.40
C HIS A 167 -13.88 -17.04 2.95
N ARG A 168 -12.59 -16.83 2.68
CA ARG A 168 -12.10 -16.34 1.39
C ARG A 168 -11.78 -17.46 0.41
N HIS A 169 -10.83 -18.33 0.76
CA HIS A 169 -10.34 -19.40 -0.11
C HIS A 169 -9.95 -18.91 -1.53
N SER A 170 -9.16 -17.84 -1.61
CA SER A 170 -8.62 -17.32 -2.87
C SER A 170 -7.59 -18.26 -3.50
N VAL A 171 -6.83 -18.97 -2.68
CA VAL A 171 -5.94 -20.06 -3.11
C VAL A 171 -6.47 -21.36 -2.55
N LEU A 172 -6.71 -22.31 -3.45
CA LEU A 172 -7.15 -23.66 -3.13
C LEU A 172 -5.93 -24.56 -3.07
N HIS A 173 -5.86 -25.40 -2.04
CA HIS A 173 -4.78 -26.37 -1.88
C HIS A 173 -5.30 -27.80 -2.05
N GLY A 174 -4.58 -28.60 -2.81
CA GLY A 174 -4.80 -30.03 -2.97
C GLY A 174 -4.52 -30.78 -1.66
N THR A 175 -5.35 -31.77 -1.33
CA THR A 175 -5.31 -32.45 -0.02
C THR A 175 -4.10 -33.39 0.14
N GLU A 176 -3.76 -34.11 -0.92
CA GLU A 176 -2.70 -35.12 -1.01
C GLU A 176 -1.56 -34.67 -1.93
N THR A 177 -1.85 -33.85 -2.95
CA THR A 177 -0.90 -33.53 -4.03
C THR A 177 -0.12 -32.23 -3.86
N ASN A 178 -0.42 -31.42 -2.83
CA ASN A 178 0.11 -30.06 -2.64
C ASN A 178 -0.11 -29.12 -3.84
N GLN A 179 -1.00 -29.47 -4.78
CA GLN A 179 -1.38 -28.59 -5.89
C GLN A 179 -1.96 -27.29 -5.33
N THR A 180 -1.68 -26.17 -6.00
CA THR A 180 -2.37 -24.91 -5.73
C THR A 180 -3.14 -24.47 -6.95
N PHE A 181 -4.35 -23.94 -6.72
CA PHE A 181 -5.17 -23.35 -7.78
C PHE A 181 -5.77 -22.04 -7.28
N THR A 182 -5.63 -20.99 -8.07
CA THR A 182 -6.16 -19.65 -7.76
C THR A 182 -7.22 -19.31 -8.81
N PRO A 183 -8.52 -19.52 -8.52
CA PRO A 183 -9.59 -19.32 -9.51
C PRO A 183 -9.62 -17.90 -10.09
N LEU A 184 -9.30 -16.88 -9.27
CA LEU A 184 -9.25 -15.48 -9.69
C LEU A 184 -8.14 -15.17 -10.72
N ASN A 185 -7.15 -16.04 -10.90
CA ASN A 185 -6.13 -15.92 -11.95
C ASN A 185 -6.53 -16.63 -13.27
N ASN A 186 -7.76 -17.16 -13.37
CA ASN A 186 -8.23 -17.97 -14.48
C ASN A 186 -9.63 -17.52 -14.99
N LEU A 187 -9.87 -16.21 -15.03
CA LEU A 187 -11.12 -15.60 -15.49
C LEU A 187 -11.13 -15.33 -17.00
N SER A 188 -10.04 -14.81 -17.56
CA SER A 188 -9.84 -14.59 -19.00
C SER A 188 -8.34 -14.45 -19.32
N ASP A 189 -7.96 -14.52 -20.59
CA ASP A 189 -6.55 -14.40 -21.00
C ASP A 189 -6.00 -12.95 -20.89
N ASP A 190 -6.90 -11.96 -20.88
CA ASP A 190 -6.62 -10.52 -20.87
C ASP A 190 -6.93 -9.84 -19.52
N GLN A 191 -7.21 -10.61 -18.47
CA GLN A 191 -7.49 -10.06 -17.14
C GLN A 191 -6.27 -9.36 -16.53
N GLY A 192 -6.53 -8.48 -15.56
CA GLY A 192 -5.51 -7.97 -14.65
C GLY A 192 -4.92 -9.04 -13.74
N PHE A 193 -3.82 -8.70 -13.06
CA PHE A 193 -3.12 -9.63 -12.19
C PHE A 193 -3.77 -9.69 -10.80
N PHE A 194 -4.03 -10.92 -10.31
CA PHE A 194 -4.42 -11.14 -8.93
C PHE A 194 -3.24 -11.65 -8.10
N HIS A 195 -2.79 -10.80 -7.18
CA HIS A 195 -1.72 -11.07 -6.24
C HIS A 195 -2.31 -11.27 -4.85
N VAL A 196 -2.21 -12.48 -4.32
CA VAL A 196 -2.60 -12.80 -2.95
C VAL A 196 -1.37 -13.35 -2.24
N HIS A 197 -1.02 -12.76 -1.09
CA HIS A 197 0.20 -13.10 -0.37
C HIS A 197 -0.06 -13.28 1.11
N ASN A 198 0.15 -14.51 1.60
CA ASN A 198 0.36 -14.71 3.02
C ASN A 198 1.66 -13.99 3.42
N SER A 199 1.54 -12.93 4.21
CA SER A 199 2.69 -12.18 4.71
C SER A 199 3.45 -12.98 5.76
N LEU A 200 4.68 -12.55 6.06
CA LEU A 200 5.31 -12.91 7.32
C LEU A 200 4.47 -12.41 8.51
N LEU A 201 4.78 -12.90 9.70
CA LEU A 201 4.16 -12.46 10.95
C LEU A 201 4.71 -11.08 11.37
N SER A 202 4.42 -10.06 10.56
CA SER A 202 4.88 -8.68 10.72
C SER A 202 3.84 -7.71 10.16
N GLU A 203 3.33 -6.82 11.01
CA GLU A 203 2.37 -5.78 10.61
C GLU A 203 3.12 -4.56 10.05
N TYR A 204 4.16 -4.12 10.75
CA TYR A 204 4.92 -2.91 10.41
C TYR A 204 5.50 -2.96 9.00
N ALA A 205 6.29 -3.99 8.71
CA ALA A 205 6.99 -4.09 7.44
C ALA A 205 6.03 -4.44 6.30
N ALA A 206 5.03 -5.31 6.54
CA ALA A 206 4.05 -5.66 5.53
C ALA A 206 3.19 -4.45 5.14
N MET A 207 2.65 -3.70 6.11
CA MET A 207 1.84 -2.51 5.80
C MET A 207 2.69 -1.42 5.14
N GLY A 208 3.93 -1.21 5.60
CA GLY A 208 4.85 -0.26 4.98
C GLY A 208 5.16 -0.61 3.52
N PHE A 209 5.34 -1.90 3.22
CA PHE A 209 5.51 -2.37 1.85
C PHE A 209 4.27 -2.11 1.00
N GLU A 210 3.08 -2.46 1.50
CA GLU A 210 1.83 -2.25 0.77
C GLU A 210 1.51 -0.77 0.54
N PHE A 211 1.86 0.11 1.49
CA PHE A 211 1.79 1.56 1.30
C PHE A 211 2.68 2.02 0.14
N GLY A 212 3.93 1.55 0.08
CA GLY A 212 4.84 1.88 -1.02
C GLY A 212 4.32 1.39 -2.38
N TYR A 213 3.77 0.17 -2.41
CA TYR A 213 3.18 -0.38 -3.63
C TYR A 213 1.98 0.46 -4.11
N SER A 214 1.04 0.79 -3.21
CA SER A 214 -0.18 1.54 -3.54
C SER A 214 0.06 3.03 -3.82
N ALA A 215 1.13 3.61 -3.27
CA ALA A 215 1.57 4.96 -3.60
C ALA A 215 2.04 5.05 -5.07
N GLN A 216 2.68 4.00 -5.58
CA GLN A 216 3.18 3.93 -6.96
C GLN A 216 2.12 3.42 -7.95
N LYS A 217 1.38 2.37 -7.60
CA LYS A 217 0.34 1.75 -8.44
C LYS A 217 -1.07 2.19 -8.03
N LYS A 218 -1.35 3.47 -8.28
CA LYS A 218 -2.63 4.12 -7.90
C LYS A 218 -3.87 3.49 -8.56
N ASP A 219 -3.71 2.85 -9.71
CA ASP A 219 -4.79 2.19 -10.46
C ASP A 219 -5.04 0.73 -10.03
N ALA A 220 -4.32 0.22 -9.03
CA ALA A 220 -4.51 -1.11 -8.46
C ALA A 220 -5.36 -1.07 -7.18
N LEU A 221 -6.14 -2.11 -6.96
CA LEU A 221 -6.75 -2.39 -5.65
C LEU A 221 -5.67 -3.00 -4.76
N VAL A 222 -5.25 -2.30 -3.71
CA VAL A 222 -4.22 -2.77 -2.78
C VAL A 222 -4.81 -2.86 -1.38
N ILE A 223 -4.80 -4.06 -0.80
CA ILE A 223 -5.38 -4.35 0.51
C ILE A 223 -4.30 -4.92 1.42
N TRP A 224 -4.13 -4.33 2.59
CA TRP A 224 -3.48 -4.97 3.71
C TRP A 224 -4.55 -5.43 4.72
N GLU A 225 -4.52 -6.71 5.10
CA GLU A 225 -5.48 -7.29 6.04
C GLU A 225 -4.78 -7.71 7.33
N ALA A 226 -5.25 -7.17 8.46
CA ALA A 226 -4.84 -7.63 9.78
C ALA A 226 -5.55 -8.96 10.10
N GLN A 227 -4.88 -9.88 10.82
CA GLN A 227 -5.51 -11.13 11.25
C GLN A 227 -6.75 -10.86 12.12
N PHE A 228 -6.59 -9.92 13.06
CA PHE A 228 -7.66 -9.20 13.78
C PHE A 228 -7.30 -7.71 13.80
N GLY A 229 -8.30 -6.82 13.78
CA GLY A 229 -8.06 -5.38 13.72
C GLY A 229 -7.26 -4.84 14.90
N ASP A 230 -7.30 -5.51 16.05
CA ASP A 230 -6.57 -5.15 17.27
C ASP A 230 -5.04 -5.06 17.05
N PHE A 231 -4.48 -5.88 16.15
CA PHE A 231 -3.05 -5.95 15.85
C PHE A 231 -2.54 -4.83 14.95
N VAL A 232 -3.42 -3.99 14.41
CA VAL A 232 -3.03 -2.87 13.53
C VAL A 232 -2.06 -1.89 14.20
N ASN A 233 -2.07 -1.84 15.54
CA ASN A 233 -1.15 -1.02 16.32
C ASN A 233 0.34 -1.40 16.13
N GLY A 234 0.65 -2.61 15.68
CA GLY A 234 2.02 -3.01 15.29
C GLY A 234 2.59 -2.17 14.14
N ALA A 235 1.71 -1.55 13.34
CA ALA A 235 2.07 -0.69 12.21
C ALA A 235 1.74 0.79 12.45
N GLN A 236 1.62 1.24 13.71
CA GLN A 236 1.16 2.59 14.04
C GLN A 236 1.99 3.71 13.38
N ILE A 237 3.31 3.55 13.27
CA ILE A 237 4.16 4.56 12.60
C ILE A 237 3.81 4.68 11.11
N ILE A 238 3.48 3.56 10.45
CA ILE A 238 3.04 3.59 9.04
C ILE A 238 1.72 4.34 8.93
N ILE A 239 0.79 4.12 9.87
CA ILE A 239 -0.48 4.84 9.90
C ILE A 239 -0.26 6.34 10.09
N ASP A 240 0.47 6.74 11.14
CA ASP A 240 0.59 8.14 11.54
C ASP A 240 1.45 8.96 10.58
N GLN A 241 2.57 8.39 10.12
CA GLN A 241 3.60 9.12 9.38
C GLN A 241 3.47 9.01 7.87
N PHE A 242 2.69 8.04 7.39
CA PHE A 242 2.46 7.80 5.98
C PHE A 242 0.98 7.82 5.63
N LEU A 243 0.18 6.86 6.10
CA LEU A 243 -1.21 6.71 5.65
C LEU A 243 -2.06 7.96 5.89
N SER A 244 -1.98 8.56 7.09
CA SER A 244 -2.83 9.71 7.46
C SER A 244 -2.28 11.06 7.03
N SER A 245 -1.01 11.16 6.64
CA SER A 245 -0.31 12.46 6.51
C SER A 245 0.51 12.65 5.24
N SER A 246 0.69 11.62 4.40
CA SER A 246 1.53 11.74 3.18
C SER A 246 1.00 12.74 2.16
N GLU A 247 -0.31 12.78 1.96
CA GLU A 247 -0.93 13.72 1.01
C GLU A 247 -0.66 15.17 1.45
N ALA A 248 -0.86 15.48 2.74
CA ALA A 248 -0.60 16.81 3.29
C ALA A 248 0.90 17.18 3.35
N LYS A 249 1.78 16.23 3.72
CA LYS A 249 3.22 16.48 3.88
C LYS A 249 3.96 16.55 2.55
N TRP A 250 3.56 15.70 1.61
CA TRP A 250 4.35 15.40 0.42
C TRP A 250 3.56 15.45 -0.89
N GLY A 251 2.23 15.62 -0.87
CA GLY A 251 1.38 15.47 -2.06
C GLY A 251 1.10 14.00 -2.43
N GLN A 252 1.75 13.04 -1.77
CA GLN A 252 1.70 11.64 -2.14
C GLN A 252 0.36 10.99 -1.71
N THR A 253 -0.47 10.69 -2.70
CA THR A 253 -1.71 9.91 -2.53
C THR A 253 -1.44 8.41 -2.50
N THR A 254 -2.33 7.63 -1.88
CA THR A 254 -2.25 6.17 -1.82
C THR A 254 -3.62 5.51 -2.02
N SER A 255 -3.68 4.37 -2.70
CA SER A 255 -4.90 3.57 -2.86
C SER A 255 -5.09 2.49 -1.78
N LEU A 256 -4.21 2.43 -0.77
CA LEU A 256 -4.21 1.37 0.25
C LEU A 256 -5.52 1.28 1.02
N ILE A 257 -6.07 0.06 1.11
CA ILE A 257 -7.18 -0.30 2.00
C ILE A 257 -6.62 -1.07 3.19
N LEU A 258 -7.07 -0.72 4.39
CA LEU A 258 -6.85 -1.51 5.59
C LEU A 258 -8.12 -2.32 5.90
N ASN A 259 -8.06 -3.63 5.73
CA ASN A 259 -9.09 -4.54 6.21
C ASN A 259 -8.80 -4.88 7.68
N LEU A 260 -9.62 -4.37 8.59
CA LEU A 260 -9.45 -4.54 10.03
C LEU A 260 -10.66 -5.27 10.64
N PRO A 261 -10.59 -6.59 10.85
CA PRO A 261 -11.68 -7.33 11.48
C PRO A 261 -12.04 -6.74 12.85
N HIS A 262 -13.32 -6.46 13.07
CA HIS A 262 -13.83 -5.74 14.24
C HIS A 262 -15.18 -6.31 14.68
N GLY A 263 -15.34 -6.57 15.99
CA GLY A 263 -16.61 -7.04 16.54
C GLY A 263 -16.48 -7.48 18.00
N TYR A 264 -17.43 -7.06 18.85
CA TYR A 264 -17.47 -7.45 20.27
C TYR A 264 -18.22 -8.78 20.44
N GLU A 265 -17.54 -9.89 20.17
CA GLU A 265 -18.11 -11.24 20.20
C GLU A 265 -17.71 -12.06 21.45
N GLY A 266 -17.11 -11.41 22.45
CA GLY A 266 -16.68 -12.06 23.70
C GLY A 266 -15.34 -12.80 23.60
N GLN A 267 -14.54 -12.53 22.58
CA GLN A 267 -13.23 -13.16 22.34
C GLN A 267 -12.06 -12.50 23.13
N GLY A 268 -12.35 -11.46 23.93
CA GLY A 268 -11.37 -10.79 24.77
C GLY A 268 -10.80 -9.50 24.19
N PRO A 269 -9.91 -8.81 24.93
CA PRO A 269 -9.47 -7.45 24.62
C PRO A 269 -8.60 -7.31 23.37
N GLU A 270 -7.97 -8.38 22.90
CA GLU A 270 -7.12 -8.41 21.69
C GLU A 270 -7.81 -9.01 20.45
N HIS A 271 -9.11 -9.27 20.52
CA HIS A 271 -9.90 -9.85 19.42
C HIS A 271 -11.28 -9.20 19.31
N SER A 272 -11.36 -7.89 19.57
CA SER A 272 -12.64 -7.17 19.60
C SER A 272 -12.61 -5.85 18.84
N SER A 273 -11.53 -5.08 18.94
CA SER A 273 -11.50 -3.69 18.52
C SER A 273 -10.37 -3.36 17.56
N ALA A 274 -10.74 -2.99 16.34
CA ALA A 274 -9.86 -2.31 15.39
C ALA A 274 -9.53 -0.86 15.79
N ARG A 275 -10.03 -0.38 16.93
CA ARG A 275 -9.83 1.00 17.44
C ARG A 275 -10.30 2.08 16.46
N PRO A 276 -11.52 2.00 15.91
CA PRO A 276 -12.01 2.96 14.93
C PRO A 276 -11.95 4.42 15.44
N GLU A 277 -12.07 4.63 16.76
CA GLU A 277 -11.92 5.95 17.39
C GLU A 277 -10.56 6.61 17.11
N ARG A 278 -9.48 5.82 16.97
CA ARG A 278 -8.15 6.34 16.65
C ARG A 278 -8.06 6.78 15.20
N PHE A 279 -8.60 5.99 14.28
CA PHE A 279 -8.66 6.37 12.87
C PHE A 279 -9.50 7.63 12.67
N LEU A 280 -10.64 7.74 13.37
CA LEU A 280 -11.48 8.94 13.36
C LEU A 280 -10.75 10.16 13.93
N GLN A 281 -9.94 10.00 14.98
CA GLN A 281 -9.12 11.09 15.51
C GLN A 281 -8.06 11.57 14.51
N LEU A 282 -7.51 10.68 13.69
CA LEU A 282 -6.53 10.99 12.66
C LEU A 282 -7.14 11.60 11.39
N CYS A 283 -8.47 11.56 11.24
CA CYS A 283 -9.15 12.12 10.07
C CYS A 283 -9.16 13.65 10.10
N ALA A 284 -8.60 14.27 9.07
CA ALA A 284 -8.65 15.71 8.83
C ALA A 284 -8.49 15.97 7.32
N GLU A 285 -9.11 17.05 6.83
CA GLU A 285 -8.95 17.53 5.45
C GLU A 285 -9.25 16.50 4.35
N ASP A 286 -10.09 15.49 4.59
CA ASP A 286 -10.37 14.35 3.67
C ASP A 286 -9.17 13.42 3.41
N ASN A 287 -8.24 13.30 4.37
CA ASN A 287 -7.05 12.44 4.27
C ASN A 287 -7.37 10.93 4.22
N MET A 288 -8.43 10.48 4.89
CA MET A 288 -8.80 9.06 5.01
C MET A 288 -10.30 8.84 4.94
N GLN A 289 -10.69 7.64 4.50
CA GLN A 289 -12.07 7.18 4.50
C GLN A 289 -12.22 6.04 5.51
N VAL A 290 -12.99 6.25 6.58
CA VAL A 290 -13.24 5.23 7.62
C VAL A 290 -14.66 4.70 7.45
N MET A 291 -14.80 3.39 7.20
CA MET A 291 -16.09 2.76 6.91
C MET A 291 -16.33 1.56 7.83
N ASN A 292 -17.56 1.41 8.31
CA ASN A 292 -18.04 0.21 9.00
C ASN A 292 -19.21 -0.38 8.21
N LEU A 293 -18.90 -1.35 7.37
CA LEU A 293 -19.85 -1.91 6.41
C LEU A 293 -20.71 -3.01 7.07
N THR A 294 -21.95 -3.14 6.63
CA THR A 294 -22.94 -4.05 7.25
C THR A 294 -23.54 -5.07 6.28
N THR A 295 -23.25 -4.96 4.98
CA THR A 295 -23.74 -5.90 3.97
C THR A 295 -22.65 -6.28 2.97
N PRO A 296 -22.69 -7.50 2.42
CA PRO A 296 -21.75 -7.94 1.37
C PRO A 296 -21.77 -7.02 0.14
N ALA A 297 -22.95 -6.50 -0.25
CA ALA A 297 -23.08 -5.56 -1.37
C ALA A 297 -22.35 -4.24 -1.11
N GLN A 298 -22.40 -3.69 0.12
CA GLN A 298 -21.62 -2.51 0.46
C GLN A 298 -20.11 -2.78 0.33
N TYR A 299 -19.65 -3.96 0.71
CA TYR A 299 -18.24 -4.33 0.55
C TYR A 299 -17.84 -4.43 -0.94
N PHE A 300 -18.66 -5.07 -1.76
CA PHE A 300 -18.46 -5.12 -3.21
C PHE A 300 -18.30 -3.72 -3.83
N HIS A 301 -19.23 -2.82 -3.53
CA HIS A 301 -19.19 -1.45 -4.08
C HIS A 301 -18.03 -0.63 -3.52
N MET A 302 -17.67 -0.77 -2.24
CA MET A 302 -16.53 -0.08 -1.63
C MET A 302 -15.21 -0.46 -2.31
N LEU A 303 -14.98 -1.76 -2.53
CA LEU A 303 -13.77 -2.25 -3.19
C LEU A 303 -13.65 -1.69 -4.62
N ARG A 304 -14.75 -1.70 -5.38
CA ARG A 304 -14.78 -1.12 -6.73
C ARG A 304 -14.59 0.40 -6.71
N LYS A 305 -15.22 1.11 -5.76
CA LYS A 305 -15.07 2.56 -5.59
C LYS A 305 -13.60 2.93 -5.43
N GLN A 306 -12.85 2.22 -4.60
CA GLN A 306 -11.46 2.57 -4.31
C GLN A 306 -10.57 2.56 -5.56
N THR A 307 -10.82 1.65 -6.50
CA THR A 307 -10.01 1.48 -7.72
C THR A 307 -10.48 2.35 -8.89
N LEU A 308 -11.75 2.77 -8.88
CA LEU A 308 -12.37 3.52 -9.98
C LEU A 308 -12.43 5.04 -9.74
N GLN A 309 -12.11 5.49 -8.53
CA GLN A 309 -12.09 6.91 -8.15
C GLN A 309 -10.82 7.63 -8.58
#